data_AF-A0A367IKC4-F1
#
_entry.id   AF-A0A367IKC4-F1
#
_cell.length_a   1.000
_cell.length_b   1.000
_cell.length_c   1.000
_cell.angle_alpha   90.00
_cell.angle_beta   90.00
_cell.angle_gamma   90.00
#
_symmetry.space_group_name_H-M   'P 1'
#
loop_
_entity.id
_entity.type
_entity.pdbx_description
1 polymer ?
#
loop_
_entity_poly.entity_id
_entity_poly.type
_entity_poly.pdbx_seq_one_letter_code
_entity_poly.pdbx_strand_id
1 'polypeptide(L)'
;MPVQMVSRFRVKKLSPKHPLPIYKESQLPDLVDPTNQIQRSVPQIETGVEKEEEEEHDLQAAISAHQAAVTTGAKVESYIPIPDASNTIDLKEYESLYKKKYKEPSTLIRFSSTVEDTIGCPYFMDEIDESFLNKYNADHPTLSEDDFEKIMYEFESTTKEKLSHIHLDPAHIPEFHEFMELVPESSFLHGRASIMIEPIFAHWKKRKQERHGHSIIPELKYEELVKNEMDPYVCFRRRETKPVRKTRRTDQQSLERLRKLRSEMEMARNLLEMVLRREKIRKEGMVLDHTVFDKKCKLREYQRILGIKEDEDLLLPSKKKRKTSIGSG
;
A
#
# COMPACT_ATOMS: atom_id res chain seq x y z
N MET A 1 -8.60 8.45 46.92
CA MET A 1 -7.46 7.54 46.64
C MET A 1 -8.00 6.13 46.57
N PRO A 2 -8.24 5.55 45.37
CA PRO A 2 -8.66 4.16 45.28
C PRO A 2 -7.43 3.26 45.44
N VAL A 3 -7.52 2.30 46.35
CA VAL A 3 -6.48 1.30 46.62
C VAL A 3 -6.44 0.33 45.44
N GLN A 4 -5.38 0.40 44.63
CA GLN A 4 -5.11 -0.61 43.61
C GLN A 4 -4.80 -1.96 44.30
N MET A 5 -5.72 -2.91 44.22
CA MET A 5 -5.43 -4.30 44.57
C MET A 5 -4.53 -4.90 43.49
N VAL A 6 -3.24 -5.03 43.82
CA VAL A 6 -2.27 -5.72 42.97
C VAL A 6 -2.60 -7.21 42.99
N SER A 7 -3.03 -7.76 41.85
CA SER A 7 -3.16 -9.21 41.66
C SER A 7 -1.81 -9.88 41.92
N ARG A 8 -1.74 -10.66 43.01
CA ARG A 8 -0.51 -11.31 43.50
C ARG A 8 -0.12 -12.58 42.73
N PHE A 9 -0.86 -12.93 41.68
CA PHE A 9 -0.61 -14.11 40.87
C PHE A 9 -0.41 -13.73 39.40
N ARG A 10 0.81 -14.01 38.90
CA ARG A 10 1.10 -13.93 37.47
C ARG A 10 0.37 -15.07 36.78
N VAL A 11 -0.69 -14.73 36.05
CA VAL A 11 -1.41 -15.66 35.17
C VAL A 11 -0.40 -16.21 34.15
N LYS A 12 -0.15 -17.52 34.20
CA LYS A 12 0.69 -18.21 33.23
C LYS A 12 -0.22 -18.63 32.07
N LYS A 13 0.19 -18.32 30.83
CA LYS A 13 -0.51 -18.80 29.64
C LYS A 13 -0.63 -20.33 29.69
N LEU A 14 -1.81 -20.84 29.35
CA LEU A 14 -2.07 -22.27 29.26
C LEU A 14 -1.03 -22.93 28.34
N SER A 15 -0.39 -23.98 28.84
CA SER A 15 0.53 -24.80 28.06
C SER A 15 -0.26 -25.97 27.47
N PRO A 16 -0.17 -26.24 26.15
CA PRO A 16 -0.80 -27.41 25.54
C PRO A 16 -0.30 -28.76 26.12
N LYS A 17 0.76 -28.74 26.93
CA LYS A 17 1.32 -29.91 27.62
C LYS A 17 0.78 -30.12 29.03
N HIS A 18 -0.03 -29.21 29.57
CA HIS A 18 -0.63 -29.37 30.89
C HIS A 18 -2.12 -29.69 30.73
N PRO A 19 -2.55 -30.92 31.08
CA PRO A 19 -3.97 -31.27 31.07
C PRO A 19 -4.70 -30.47 32.15
N LEU A 20 -5.85 -29.91 31.78
CA LEU A 20 -6.74 -29.22 32.72
C LEU A 20 -7.62 -30.23 33.45
N PRO A 21 -7.78 -30.11 34.78
CA PRO A 21 -8.72 -30.94 35.52
C PRO A 21 -10.16 -30.56 35.15
N ILE A 22 -10.98 -31.57 34.84
CA ILE A 22 -12.43 -31.42 34.65
C ILE A 22 -13.09 -31.77 35.99
N TYR A 23 -13.79 -30.81 36.59
CA TYR A 23 -14.54 -31.03 37.82
C TYR A 23 -15.98 -31.37 37.51
N LYS A 24 -16.55 -32.31 38.28
CA LYS A 24 -17.99 -32.58 38.29
C LYS A 24 -18.67 -31.67 39.32
N GLU A 25 -19.96 -31.42 39.13
CA GLU A 25 -20.78 -30.56 40.01
C GLU A 25 -20.61 -30.90 41.50
N SER A 26 -20.57 -32.19 41.85
CA SER A 26 -20.37 -32.68 43.22
C SER A 26 -18.97 -32.43 43.81
N GLN A 27 -18.01 -31.98 43.01
CA GLN A 27 -16.63 -31.68 43.42
C GLN A 27 -16.41 -30.19 43.66
N LEU A 28 -17.43 -29.37 43.40
CA LEU A 28 -17.42 -27.94 43.71
C LEU A 28 -17.90 -27.74 45.15
N PRO A 29 -17.22 -26.93 45.98
CA PRO A 29 -17.70 -26.63 47.33
C PRO A 29 -19.03 -25.89 47.27
N ASP A 30 -19.99 -26.29 48.10
CA ASP A 30 -21.29 -25.61 48.21
C ASP A 30 -21.10 -24.15 48.68
N LEU A 31 -21.59 -23.20 47.89
CA LEU A 31 -21.41 -21.75 48.06
C LEU A 31 -22.26 -21.13 49.19
N VAL A 32 -22.80 -21.93 50.10
CA VAL A 32 -23.84 -21.49 51.06
C VAL A 32 -23.25 -20.85 52.32
N ASP A 33 -21.92 -20.90 52.52
CA ASP A 33 -21.27 -20.36 53.72
C ASP A 33 -20.87 -18.86 53.55
N PRO A 34 -21.54 -17.91 54.22
CA PRO A 34 -21.30 -16.47 54.04
C PRO A 34 -19.94 -15.99 54.56
N THR A 35 -19.18 -16.86 55.26
CA THR A 35 -17.82 -16.56 55.72
C THR A 35 -16.76 -16.62 54.61
N ASN A 36 -17.07 -17.28 53.48
CA ASN A 36 -16.15 -17.40 52.34
C ASN A 36 -16.31 -16.29 51.27
N GLN A 37 -17.28 -15.38 51.42
CA GLN A 37 -17.54 -14.31 50.43
C GLN A 37 -16.50 -13.18 50.42
N ILE A 38 -15.62 -13.09 51.43
CA ILE A 38 -14.69 -11.96 51.56
C ILE A 38 -13.37 -12.18 50.77
N GLN A 39 -13.11 -13.39 50.25
CA GLN A 39 -11.78 -13.71 49.69
C GLN A 39 -11.70 -14.20 48.25
N ARG A 40 -12.79 -14.26 47.48
CA ARG A 40 -12.68 -14.72 46.08
C ARG A 40 -13.49 -13.86 45.12
N SER A 41 -12.75 -13.11 44.30
CA SER A 41 -13.13 -12.76 42.93
C SER A 41 -13.85 -13.95 42.28
N VAL A 42 -15.01 -13.66 41.68
CA VAL A 42 -15.77 -14.58 40.82
C VAL A 42 -14.77 -15.39 39.97
N PRO A 43 -14.82 -16.74 39.96
CA PRO A 43 -14.00 -17.53 39.06
C PRO A 43 -14.30 -17.05 37.64
N GLN A 44 -13.34 -16.31 37.07
CA GLN A 44 -13.42 -15.82 35.71
C GLN A 44 -13.41 -17.09 34.85
N ILE A 45 -14.58 -17.45 34.33
CA ILE A 45 -14.75 -18.54 33.38
C ILE A 45 -13.80 -18.19 32.24
N GLU A 46 -12.76 -19.00 32.01
CA GLU A 46 -11.79 -18.75 30.93
C GLU A 46 -12.55 -18.85 29.60
N THR A 47 -13.01 -17.72 29.09
CA THR A 47 -13.92 -17.66 27.94
C THR A 47 -13.25 -18.00 26.61
N GLY A 48 -11.93 -18.27 26.59
CA GLY A 48 -11.18 -18.51 25.35
C GLY A 48 -11.11 -17.27 24.44
N VAL A 49 -11.55 -16.13 24.94
CA VAL A 49 -11.65 -14.81 24.30
C VAL A 49 -10.52 -13.93 24.83
N GLU A 50 -10.06 -12.94 24.06
CA GLU A 50 -9.02 -12.03 24.55
C GLU A 50 -9.53 -11.16 25.70
N LYS A 51 -8.67 -10.81 26.66
CA LYS A 51 -9.08 -10.14 27.90
C LYS A 51 -9.78 -8.78 27.66
N GLU A 52 -9.41 -8.06 26.61
CA GLU A 52 -10.04 -6.79 26.24
C GLU A 52 -11.43 -7.00 25.62
N GLU A 53 -11.67 -8.14 24.96
CA GLU A 53 -12.98 -8.53 24.43
C GLU A 53 -13.91 -9.07 25.54
N GLU A 54 -13.37 -9.65 26.62
CA GLU A 54 -14.17 -10.08 27.78
C GLU A 54 -14.89 -8.90 28.49
N GLU A 55 -14.41 -7.67 28.30
CA GLU A 55 -15.00 -6.45 28.85
C GLU A 55 -16.06 -5.83 27.91
N GLU A 56 -16.27 -6.40 26.72
CA GLU A 56 -17.25 -5.90 25.75
C GLU A 56 -18.70 -6.07 26.25
N HIS A 57 -19.46 -4.97 26.23
CA HIS A 57 -20.83 -4.90 26.75
C HIS A 57 -21.77 -5.91 26.10
N ASP A 58 -21.77 -6.01 24.77
CA ASP A 58 -22.73 -6.82 24.03
C ASP A 58 -22.42 -8.32 24.16
N LEU A 59 -21.12 -8.67 24.29
CA LEU A 59 -20.68 -10.02 24.62
C LEU A 59 -21.11 -10.42 26.03
N GLN A 60 -20.91 -9.54 27.02
CA GLN A 60 -21.36 -9.76 28.39
C GLN A 60 -22.88 -9.91 28.49
N ALA A 61 -23.64 -9.10 27.75
CA ALA A 61 -25.08 -9.18 27.69
C ALA A 61 -25.55 -10.51 27.09
N ALA A 62 -24.93 -10.97 26.00
CA ALA A 62 -25.22 -12.25 25.37
C ALA A 62 -24.89 -13.46 26.27
N ILE A 63 -23.74 -13.45 26.93
CA ILE A 63 -23.33 -14.50 27.89
C ILE A 63 -24.28 -14.54 29.09
N SER A 64 -24.61 -13.38 29.65
CA SER A 64 -25.51 -13.26 30.81
C SER A 64 -26.92 -13.74 30.48
N ALA A 65 -27.44 -13.38 29.30
CA ALA A 65 -28.73 -13.84 28.81
C ALA A 65 -28.76 -15.36 28.58
N HIS A 66 -27.67 -15.94 28.06
CA HIS A 66 -27.55 -17.40 27.89
C HIS A 66 -27.49 -18.14 29.23
N GLN A 67 -26.68 -17.66 30.19
CA GLN A 67 -26.61 -18.25 31.53
C GLN A 67 -27.95 -18.18 32.26
N ALA A 68 -28.65 -17.04 32.19
CA ALA A 68 -29.98 -16.90 32.76
C ALA A 68 -30.97 -17.91 32.15
N ALA A 69 -30.91 -18.13 30.83
CA ALA A 69 -31.75 -19.13 30.16
C ALA A 69 -31.48 -20.56 30.63
N VAL A 70 -30.21 -20.92 30.87
CA VAL A 70 -29.82 -22.25 31.36
C VAL A 70 -30.22 -22.47 32.83
N THR A 71 -30.02 -21.49 33.69
CA THR A 71 -30.23 -21.65 35.15
C THR A 71 -31.68 -21.43 35.57
N THR A 72 -32.39 -20.49 34.95
CA THR A 72 -33.75 -20.08 35.38
C THR A 72 -34.85 -20.43 34.38
N GLY A 73 -34.49 -20.92 33.19
CA GLY A 73 -35.46 -21.20 32.12
C GLY A 73 -36.07 -19.96 31.45
N ALA A 74 -35.64 -18.75 31.85
CA ALA A 74 -36.11 -17.49 31.25
C ALA A 74 -35.38 -17.22 29.93
N LYS A 75 -36.12 -17.19 28.82
CA LYS A 75 -35.60 -16.75 27.52
C LYS A 75 -35.43 -15.23 27.51
N VAL A 76 -34.23 -14.74 27.80
CA VAL A 76 -33.84 -13.36 27.51
C VAL A 76 -33.16 -13.36 26.15
N GLU A 77 -33.79 -12.74 25.15
CA GLU A 77 -33.16 -12.57 23.83
C GLU A 77 -32.22 -11.37 23.90
N SER A 78 -30.92 -11.65 24.01
CA SER A 78 -29.86 -10.65 23.81
C SER A 78 -29.27 -10.84 22.42
N TYR A 79 -29.27 -9.79 21.62
CA TYR A 79 -28.78 -9.79 20.24
C TYR A 79 -27.51 -8.96 20.13
N ILE A 80 -26.49 -9.49 19.46
CA ILE A 80 -25.28 -8.73 19.13
C ILE A 80 -25.62 -7.87 17.89
N PRO A 81 -25.58 -6.53 17.97
CA PRO A 81 -25.96 -5.68 16.85
C PRO A 81 -25.02 -5.90 15.67
N ILE A 82 -25.60 -6.09 14.48
CA ILE A 82 -24.87 -6.20 13.22
C ILE A 82 -25.13 -4.92 12.41
N PRO A 83 -24.12 -4.09 12.13
CA PRO A 83 -24.27 -2.91 11.28
C PRO A 83 -24.75 -3.29 9.88
N ASP A 84 -25.63 -2.48 9.31
CA ASP A 84 -26.08 -2.66 7.93
C ASP A 84 -25.00 -2.21 6.94
N ALA A 85 -24.73 -3.05 5.93
CA ALA A 85 -23.77 -2.80 4.86
C ALA A 85 -24.43 -2.82 3.47
N SER A 86 -25.76 -2.68 3.41
CA SER A 86 -26.54 -2.80 2.17
C SER A 86 -26.45 -1.59 1.23
N ASN A 87 -25.94 -0.45 1.70
CA ASN A 87 -25.88 0.77 0.91
C ASN A 87 -24.90 0.63 -0.27
N THR A 88 -25.37 0.94 -1.47
CA THR A 88 -24.58 0.92 -2.71
C THR A 88 -24.43 2.32 -3.30
N ILE A 89 -23.27 2.59 -3.89
CA ILE A 89 -23.01 3.80 -4.71
C ILE A 89 -23.83 3.72 -6.01
N ASP A 90 -24.18 4.87 -6.60
CA ASP A 90 -24.83 4.88 -7.92
C ASP A 90 -24.00 4.12 -8.96
N LEU A 91 -24.66 3.30 -9.77
CA LEU A 91 -23.98 2.40 -10.69
C LEU A 91 -23.14 3.18 -11.73
N LYS A 92 -23.60 4.35 -12.16
CA LYS A 92 -22.89 5.16 -13.17
C LYS A 92 -21.59 5.72 -12.61
N GLU A 93 -21.58 6.15 -11.35
CA GLU A 93 -20.38 6.63 -10.67
C GLU A 93 -19.42 5.46 -10.40
N TYR A 94 -19.93 4.32 -9.95
CA TYR A 94 -19.10 3.13 -9.75
C TYR A 94 -18.40 2.68 -11.04
N GLU A 95 -19.14 2.60 -12.16
CA GLU A 95 -18.59 2.17 -13.45
C GLU A 95 -17.61 3.18 -14.06
N SER A 96 -17.75 4.47 -13.74
CA SER A 96 -16.80 5.50 -14.20
C SER A 96 -15.45 5.37 -13.48
N LEU A 97 -15.46 5.10 -12.18
CA LEU A 97 -14.28 4.94 -11.32
C LEU A 97 -13.60 3.56 -11.49
N TYR A 98 -14.38 2.47 -11.50
CA TYR A 98 -13.85 1.10 -11.47
C TYR A 98 -13.96 0.39 -12.83
N LYS A 99 -13.01 0.69 -13.72
CA LYS A 99 -12.91 0.03 -15.04
C LYS A 99 -12.37 -1.39 -14.89
N LYS A 100 -13.16 -2.40 -15.28
CA LYS A 100 -12.80 -3.84 -15.21
C LYS A 100 -11.78 -4.28 -16.27
N LYS A 101 -10.53 -3.83 -16.17
CA LYS A 101 -9.43 -4.21 -17.08
C LYS A 101 -8.62 -5.43 -16.59
N TYR A 102 -9.29 -6.43 -16.02
CA TYR A 102 -8.62 -7.64 -15.51
C TYR A 102 -8.83 -8.82 -16.48
N LYS A 103 -7.76 -9.56 -16.75
CA LYS A 103 -7.80 -10.83 -17.48
C LYS A 103 -7.29 -11.92 -16.58
N GLU A 104 -8.15 -12.89 -16.28
CA GLU A 104 -7.81 -14.00 -15.40
C GLU A 104 -6.68 -14.85 -16.01
N PRO A 105 -5.56 -15.03 -15.29
CA PRO A 105 -4.49 -15.92 -15.74
C PRO A 105 -4.90 -17.39 -15.57
N SER A 106 -4.33 -18.28 -16.39
CA SER A 106 -4.56 -19.73 -16.25
C SER A 106 -3.91 -20.35 -15.01
N THR A 107 -3.05 -19.62 -14.31
CA THR A 107 -2.35 -20.05 -13.09
C THR A 107 -2.61 -19.09 -11.95
N LEU A 108 -2.39 -19.54 -10.71
CA LEU A 108 -2.47 -18.68 -9.53
C LEU A 108 -1.57 -17.43 -9.65
N ILE A 109 -2.07 -16.31 -9.12
CA ILE A 109 -1.36 -15.02 -9.10
C ILE A 109 -0.14 -15.13 -8.17
N ARG A 110 1.02 -14.70 -8.66
CA ARG A 110 2.25 -14.52 -7.87
C ARG A 110 2.60 -13.04 -7.85
N PHE A 111 2.43 -12.37 -6.72
CA PHE A 111 2.57 -10.93 -6.58
C PHE A 111 3.25 -10.58 -5.27
N SER A 112 4.20 -9.64 -5.32
CA SER A 112 4.97 -9.20 -4.14
C SER A 112 5.30 -7.70 -4.18
N SER A 113 4.75 -6.95 -5.14
CA SER A 113 4.90 -5.50 -5.19
C SER A 113 4.06 -4.87 -4.09
N THR A 114 4.53 -3.75 -3.53
CA THR A 114 3.77 -3.01 -2.52
C THR A 114 2.74 -2.11 -3.17
N VAL A 115 1.88 -1.46 -2.37
CA VAL A 115 0.87 -0.53 -2.91
C VAL A 115 1.57 0.65 -3.59
N GLU A 116 2.65 1.14 -3.00
CA GLU A 116 3.48 2.24 -3.50
C GLU A 116 4.08 1.93 -4.88
N ASP A 117 4.48 0.68 -5.13
CA ASP A 117 4.98 0.24 -6.44
C ASP A 117 3.90 0.30 -7.54
N THR A 118 2.62 0.27 -7.15
CA THR A 118 1.48 0.16 -8.09
C THR A 118 0.67 1.43 -8.27
N ILE A 119 0.79 2.38 -7.35
CA ILE A 119 -0.04 3.59 -7.34
C ILE A 119 0.49 4.68 -8.28
N GLY A 120 1.78 4.65 -8.61
CA GLY A 120 2.41 5.67 -9.45
C GLY A 120 2.78 6.91 -8.64
N CYS A 121 2.18 8.07 -8.95
CA CYS A 121 2.41 9.29 -8.20
C CYS A 121 1.65 9.25 -6.86
N PRO A 122 2.30 9.50 -5.70
CA PRO A 122 1.61 9.51 -4.41
C PRO A 122 0.77 10.76 -4.15
N TYR A 123 0.90 11.80 -4.98
CA TYR A 123 0.09 13.01 -4.85
C TYR A 123 -1.16 12.91 -5.69
N PHE A 124 -2.31 13.25 -5.10
CA PHE A 124 -3.61 13.26 -5.77
C PHE A 124 -4.19 14.66 -5.66
N MET A 125 -4.65 15.20 -6.79
CA MET A 125 -5.35 16.49 -6.79
C MET A 125 -6.69 16.39 -6.06
N ASP A 126 -7.03 17.45 -5.33
CA ASP A 126 -8.38 17.68 -4.83
C ASP A 126 -9.10 18.76 -5.64
N GLU A 127 -10.31 19.14 -5.23
CA GLU A 127 -11.13 20.12 -5.94
C GLU A 127 -10.50 21.52 -5.97
N ILE A 128 -9.64 21.84 -4.98
CA ILE A 128 -8.91 23.10 -4.92
C ILE A 128 -7.84 23.12 -6.01
N ASP A 129 -7.07 22.04 -6.13
CA ASP A 129 -6.05 21.87 -7.16
C ASP A 129 -6.68 21.81 -8.56
N GLU A 130 -7.80 21.11 -8.73
CA GLU A 130 -8.53 21.06 -10.00
C GLU A 130 -8.98 22.47 -10.42
N SER A 131 -9.54 23.24 -9.48
CA SER A 131 -9.96 24.62 -9.76
C SER A 131 -8.79 25.55 -10.12
N PHE A 132 -7.61 25.31 -9.54
CA PHE A 132 -6.38 26.03 -9.85
C PHE A 132 -5.86 25.64 -11.23
N LEU A 133 -5.74 24.34 -11.51
CA LEU A 133 -5.22 23.82 -12.77
C LEU A 133 -6.07 24.28 -13.96
N ASN A 134 -7.40 24.30 -13.81
CA ASN A 134 -8.32 24.82 -14.83
C ASN A 134 -8.09 26.30 -15.15
N LYS A 135 -7.81 27.13 -14.14
CA LYS A 135 -7.47 28.55 -14.35
C LYS A 135 -6.07 28.71 -14.96
N TYR A 136 -5.11 27.94 -14.45
CA TYR A 136 -3.74 27.94 -14.96
C TYR A 136 -3.71 27.59 -16.45
N ASN A 137 -4.40 26.53 -16.85
CA ASN A 137 -4.49 26.07 -18.24
C ASN A 137 -5.27 27.01 -19.17
N ALA A 138 -6.03 27.97 -18.62
CA ALA A 138 -6.66 29.02 -19.43
C ALA A 138 -5.64 30.10 -19.84
N ASP A 139 -4.68 30.40 -18.97
CA ASP A 139 -3.70 31.47 -19.15
C ASP A 139 -2.33 30.98 -19.67
N HIS A 140 -2.03 29.68 -19.50
CA HIS A 140 -0.74 29.05 -19.78
C HIS A 140 -0.86 27.84 -20.72
N PRO A 141 0.26 27.31 -21.25
CA PRO A 141 0.24 26.06 -22.00
C PRO A 141 -0.41 24.93 -21.19
N THR A 142 -1.27 24.16 -21.86
CA THR A 142 -2.03 23.08 -21.23
C THR A 142 -1.11 22.08 -20.54
N LEU A 143 -1.25 21.98 -19.21
CA LEU A 143 -0.60 21.01 -18.35
C LEU A 143 -1.57 19.87 -18.03
N SER A 144 -1.11 18.62 -18.15
CA SER A 144 -1.90 17.45 -17.76
C SER A 144 -1.92 17.28 -16.24
N GLU A 145 -3.00 16.69 -15.74
CA GLU A 145 -3.18 16.32 -14.33
C GLU A 145 -1.98 15.51 -13.80
N ASP A 146 -1.58 14.44 -14.50
CA ASP A 146 -0.41 13.62 -14.14
C ASP A 146 0.91 14.39 -14.00
N ASP A 147 1.08 15.48 -14.76
CA ASP A 147 2.30 16.28 -14.71
C ASP A 147 2.23 17.29 -13.55
N PHE A 148 1.05 17.85 -13.29
CA PHE A 148 0.80 18.68 -12.11
C PHE A 148 1.01 17.88 -10.81
N GLU A 149 0.45 16.67 -10.72
CA GLU A 149 0.60 15.80 -9.54
C GLU A 149 2.06 15.45 -9.26
N LYS A 150 2.84 15.13 -10.31
CA LYS A 150 4.28 14.89 -10.16
C LYS A 150 5.03 16.11 -9.65
N ILE A 151 4.71 17.30 -10.15
CA ILE A 151 5.31 18.56 -9.69
C ILE A 151 5.02 18.78 -8.20
N MET A 152 3.75 18.65 -7.81
CA MET A 152 3.32 18.78 -6.41
C MET A 152 4.00 17.75 -5.50
N TYR A 153 4.12 16.51 -5.97
CA TYR A 153 4.80 15.44 -5.26
C TYR A 153 6.29 15.72 -5.05
N GLU A 154 7.00 16.22 -6.07
CA GLU A 154 8.43 16.54 -5.93
C GLU A 154 8.66 17.72 -4.98
N PHE A 155 7.74 18.69 -4.90
CA PHE A 155 7.77 19.74 -3.88
C PHE A 155 7.57 19.18 -2.46
N GLU A 156 6.56 18.33 -2.26
CA GLU A 156 6.33 17.67 -0.98
C GLU A 156 7.51 16.78 -0.56
N SER A 157 8.05 15.98 -1.48
CA SER A 157 9.18 15.08 -1.23
C SER A 157 10.45 15.85 -0.87
N THR A 158 10.78 16.89 -1.64
CA THR A 158 11.95 17.75 -1.36
C THR A 158 11.81 18.43 0.00
N THR A 159 10.62 18.94 0.32
CA THR A 159 10.34 19.58 1.61
C THR A 159 10.46 18.58 2.77
N LYS A 160 9.93 17.37 2.62
CA LYS A 160 10.01 16.33 3.65
C LYS A 160 11.45 15.89 3.92
N GLU A 161 12.28 15.82 2.88
CA GLU A 161 13.68 15.39 3.00
C GLU A 161 14.61 16.50 3.51
N LYS A 162 14.51 17.72 2.93
CA LYS A 162 15.44 18.83 3.20
C LYS A 162 14.96 19.79 4.28
N LEU A 163 13.64 19.91 4.47
CA LEU A 163 12.98 20.86 5.39
C LEU A 163 12.08 20.10 6.38
N SER A 164 12.59 19.02 6.98
CA SER A 164 11.82 18.12 7.87
C SER A 164 11.14 18.80 9.07
N HIS A 165 11.61 19.99 9.47
CA HIS A 165 11.11 20.75 10.61
C HIS A 165 10.26 21.97 10.23
N ILE A 166 9.81 22.06 8.96
CA ILE A 166 9.04 23.22 8.46
C ILE A 166 7.73 23.49 9.23
N HIS A 167 7.16 22.47 9.88
CA HIS A 167 5.98 22.62 10.73
C HIS A 167 6.22 23.49 11.98
N LEU A 168 7.48 23.73 12.38
CA LEU A 168 7.82 24.61 13.51
C LEU A 168 7.77 26.09 13.13
N ASP A 169 8.11 26.41 11.88
CA ASP A 169 8.03 27.78 11.33
C ASP A 169 7.63 27.76 9.84
N PRO A 170 6.31 27.79 9.55
CA PRO A 170 5.80 27.74 8.18
C PRO A 170 6.15 28.96 7.33
N ALA A 171 6.58 30.08 7.95
CA ALA A 171 6.99 31.28 7.23
C ALA A 171 8.37 31.12 6.57
N HIS A 172 9.15 30.13 7.00
CA HIS A 172 10.51 29.88 6.51
C HIS A 172 10.57 29.04 5.21
N ILE A 173 9.44 28.84 4.53
CA ILE A 173 9.46 28.20 3.20
C ILE A 173 10.20 29.14 2.23
N PRO A 174 11.32 28.69 1.61
CA PRO A 174 12.11 29.53 0.72
C PRO A 174 11.31 30.09 -0.46
N GLU A 175 11.87 31.09 -1.13
CA GLU A 175 11.34 31.53 -2.42
C GLU A 175 11.69 30.52 -3.53
N PHE A 176 10.97 30.60 -4.64
CA PHE A 176 11.05 29.59 -5.72
C PHE A 176 12.50 29.31 -6.17
N HIS A 177 13.31 30.35 -6.37
CA HIS A 177 14.70 30.19 -6.83
C HIS A 177 15.55 29.41 -5.84
N GLU A 178 15.51 29.79 -4.56
CA GLU A 178 16.24 29.11 -3.47
C GLU A 178 15.73 27.68 -3.26
N PHE A 179 14.42 27.47 -3.39
CA PHE A 179 13.83 26.14 -3.30
C PHE A 179 14.34 25.23 -4.42
N MET A 180 14.44 25.74 -5.65
CA MET A 180 14.94 24.97 -6.78
C MET A 180 16.41 24.54 -6.62
N GLU A 181 17.23 25.28 -5.87
CA GLU A 181 18.60 24.85 -5.53
C GLU A 181 18.62 23.62 -4.60
N LEU A 182 17.56 23.38 -3.84
CA LEU A 182 17.43 22.21 -2.96
C LEU A 182 16.96 20.97 -3.72
N VAL A 183 16.33 21.16 -4.88
CA VAL A 183 15.80 20.10 -5.72
C VAL A 183 16.97 19.36 -6.40
N PRO A 184 16.99 18.01 -6.40
CA PRO A 184 18.04 17.26 -7.10
C PRO A 184 18.10 17.61 -8.60
N GLU A 185 19.30 17.72 -9.18
CA GLU A 185 19.45 18.02 -10.62
C GLU A 185 18.79 16.98 -11.54
N SER A 186 18.62 15.74 -11.06
CA SER A 186 17.93 14.66 -11.77
C SER A 186 16.40 14.72 -11.70
N SER A 187 15.83 15.69 -10.98
CA SER A 187 14.39 15.88 -10.80
C SER A 187 13.69 16.23 -12.10
N PHE A 188 12.41 15.83 -12.20
CA PHE A 188 11.54 16.19 -13.31
C PHE A 188 11.36 17.72 -13.46
N LEU A 189 11.47 18.47 -12.37
CA LEU A 189 11.30 19.93 -12.34
C LEU A 189 12.34 20.66 -13.21
N HIS A 190 13.61 20.23 -13.19
CA HIS A 190 14.67 20.85 -13.99
C HIS A 190 14.48 20.66 -15.51
N GLY A 191 13.69 19.66 -15.92
CA GLY A 191 13.39 19.39 -17.34
C GLY A 191 12.27 20.25 -17.93
N ARG A 192 11.61 21.08 -17.13
CA ARG A 192 10.47 21.93 -17.54
C ARG A 192 10.85 23.42 -17.46
N ALA A 193 10.14 24.25 -18.21
CA ALA A 193 10.38 25.69 -18.20
C ALA A 193 9.98 26.29 -16.83
N SER A 194 10.87 27.04 -16.19
CA SER A 194 10.64 27.65 -14.87
C SER A 194 9.37 28.52 -14.82
N ILE A 195 9.02 29.18 -15.94
CA ILE A 195 7.79 29.98 -16.10
C ILE A 195 6.54 29.15 -15.84
N MET A 196 6.56 27.84 -16.12
CA MET A 196 5.43 26.96 -15.85
C MET A 196 5.35 26.50 -14.39
N ILE A 197 6.51 26.39 -13.74
CA ILE A 197 6.63 25.76 -12.42
C ILE A 197 6.39 26.79 -11.31
N GLU A 198 6.86 28.03 -11.50
CA GLU A 198 6.78 29.08 -10.50
C GLU A 198 5.33 29.38 -10.02
N PRO A 199 4.31 29.47 -10.90
CA PRO A 199 2.93 29.64 -10.45
C PRO A 199 2.40 28.44 -9.64
N ILE A 200 2.82 27.22 -10.01
CA ILE A 200 2.44 25.99 -9.31
C ILE A 200 3.11 25.94 -7.94
N PHE A 201 4.37 26.36 -7.85
CA PHE A 201 5.08 26.50 -6.58
C PHE A 201 4.40 27.50 -5.65
N ALA A 202 3.94 28.65 -6.16
CA ALA A 202 3.20 29.62 -5.37
C ALA A 202 1.88 29.03 -4.82
N HIS A 203 1.15 28.26 -5.65
CA HIS A 203 -0.04 27.53 -5.22
C HIS A 203 0.28 26.50 -4.13
N TRP A 204 1.27 25.64 -4.36
CA TRP A 204 1.74 24.65 -3.38
C TRP A 204 2.17 25.29 -2.06
N LYS A 205 2.99 26.36 -2.11
CA LYS A 205 3.48 27.10 -0.94
C LYS A 205 2.32 27.63 -0.11
N LYS A 206 1.31 28.22 -0.75
CA LYS A 206 0.10 28.70 -0.08
C LYS A 206 -0.63 27.54 0.62
N ARG A 207 -0.85 26.42 -0.06
CA ARG A 207 -1.49 25.24 0.53
C ARG A 207 -0.73 24.70 1.73
N LYS A 208 0.61 24.67 1.64
CA LYS A 208 1.49 24.24 2.73
C LYS A 208 1.39 25.15 3.95
N GLN A 209 1.30 26.45 3.72
CA GLN A 209 1.13 27.45 4.80
C GLN A 209 -0.25 27.36 5.47
N GLU A 210 -1.32 27.14 4.70
CA GLU A 210 -2.67 26.90 5.23
C GLU A 210 -2.72 25.65 6.12
N ARG A 211 -1.83 24.69 5.89
CA ARG A 211 -1.64 23.47 6.71
C ARG A 211 -0.58 23.62 7.80
N HIS A 212 -0.12 24.85 8.09
CA HIS A 212 0.91 25.14 9.08
C HIS A 212 2.19 24.30 8.87
N GLY A 213 2.62 24.10 7.62
CA GLY A 213 3.83 23.33 7.29
C GLY A 213 3.65 21.81 7.31
N HIS A 214 2.49 21.29 7.70
CA HIS A 214 2.19 19.85 7.60
C HIS A 214 1.95 19.41 6.15
N SER A 215 1.94 18.10 5.90
CA SER A 215 1.57 17.52 4.60
C SER A 215 0.19 18.02 4.14
N ILE A 216 0.08 18.37 2.85
CA ILE A 216 -1.21 18.72 2.24
C ILE A 216 -2.14 17.51 2.28
N ILE A 217 -1.62 16.33 1.90
CA ILE A 217 -2.34 15.07 1.99
C ILE A 217 -2.36 14.61 3.46
N PRO A 218 -3.53 14.27 4.03
CA PRO A 218 -3.63 13.78 5.39
C PRO A 218 -2.75 12.55 5.64
N GLU A 219 -1.90 12.61 6.66
CA GLU A 219 -1.06 11.49 7.09
C GLU A 219 -1.63 10.85 8.37
N LEU A 220 -1.38 9.55 8.54
CA LEU A 220 -1.68 8.83 9.77
C LEU A 220 -0.84 9.38 10.92
N LYS A 221 -1.43 9.43 12.13
CA LYS A 221 -0.71 9.84 13.33
C LYS A 221 0.06 8.66 13.91
N TYR A 222 1.38 8.79 13.94
CA TYR A 222 2.29 7.80 14.54
C TYR A 222 2.70 8.20 15.96
N GLU A 223 3.24 7.24 16.71
CA GLU A 223 3.74 7.46 18.07
C GLU A 223 4.99 8.33 18.06
N GLU A 224 4.91 9.49 18.70
CA GLU A 224 6.09 10.29 19.04
C GLU A 224 6.77 9.71 20.28
N LEU A 225 8.02 9.27 20.15
CA LEU A 225 8.81 8.65 21.24
C LEU A 225 8.92 9.53 22.51
N VAL A 226 8.63 10.82 22.40
CA VAL A 226 8.80 11.82 23.45
C VAL A 226 7.50 12.04 24.26
N LYS A 227 6.32 11.74 23.69
CA LYS A 227 5.03 12.05 24.31
C LYS A 227 4.22 10.78 24.57
N ASN A 228 4.09 10.40 25.84
CA ASN A 228 3.18 9.35 26.28
C ASN A 228 1.76 9.91 26.44
N GLU A 229 1.17 10.38 25.34
CA GLU A 229 -0.23 10.78 25.31
C GLU A 229 -1.09 9.59 24.89
N MET A 230 -2.22 9.37 25.59
CA MET A 230 -3.23 8.38 25.23
C MET A 230 -4.14 8.93 24.14
N ASP A 231 -3.56 9.27 22.99
CA ASP A 231 -4.30 9.77 21.84
C ASP A 231 -4.91 8.60 21.04
N PRO A 232 -6.25 8.52 20.90
CA PRO A 232 -6.93 7.47 20.14
C PRO A 232 -6.54 7.39 18.65
N TYR A 233 -6.02 8.47 18.06
CA TYR A 233 -5.62 8.50 16.65
C TYR A 233 -4.20 7.94 16.41
N VAL A 234 -3.42 7.67 17.47
CA VAL A 234 -2.07 7.10 17.33
C VAL A 234 -2.16 5.62 16.97
N CYS A 235 -1.73 5.28 15.77
CA CYS A 235 -1.77 3.92 15.23
C CYS A 235 -0.37 3.36 14.88
N PHE A 236 -0.30 2.05 14.64
CA PHE A 236 0.89 1.33 14.14
C PHE A 236 2.17 1.51 14.98
N ARG A 237 2.06 1.46 16.32
CA ARG A 237 3.21 1.57 17.24
C ARG A 237 4.28 0.50 16.96
N ARG A 238 5.52 0.93 16.75
CA ARG A 238 6.64 0.02 16.44
C ARG A 238 7.28 -0.51 17.72
N ARG A 239 6.91 -1.71 18.14
CA ARG A 239 7.49 -2.41 19.29
C ARG A 239 8.49 -3.48 18.82
N GLU A 240 9.61 -3.04 18.25
CA GLU A 240 10.63 -3.97 17.75
C GLU A 240 11.43 -4.60 18.89
N THR A 241 11.62 -5.92 18.82
CA THR A 241 12.51 -6.62 19.76
C THR A 241 13.95 -6.45 19.30
N LYS A 242 14.82 -5.96 20.19
CA LYS A 242 16.23 -5.78 19.86
C LYS A 242 16.86 -7.13 19.49
N PRO A 243 17.42 -7.29 18.28
CA PRO A 243 18.00 -8.56 17.89
C PRO A 243 19.25 -8.88 18.73
N VAL A 244 19.37 -10.13 19.14
CA VAL A 244 20.54 -10.62 19.89
C VAL A 244 21.74 -10.72 18.95
N ARG A 245 22.90 -10.21 19.40
CA ARG A 245 24.16 -10.29 18.64
C ARG A 245 24.53 -11.74 18.32
N LYS A 246 24.94 -11.99 17.08
CA LYS A 246 25.42 -13.29 16.61
C LYS A 246 26.93 -13.42 16.87
N THR A 247 27.44 -14.64 16.78
CA THR A 247 28.88 -14.91 16.99
C THR A 247 29.69 -14.62 15.72
N ARG A 248 30.97 -14.27 15.85
CA ARG A 248 31.83 -13.97 14.69
C ARG A 248 31.89 -15.11 13.66
N ARG A 249 31.86 -16.37 14.11
CA ARG A 249 31.87 -17.55 13.22
C ARG A 249 30.59 -17.65 12.40
N THR A 250 29.43 -17.35 12.99
CA THR A 250 28.15 -17.34 12.28
C THR A 250 28.07 -16.19 11.27
N ASP A 251 28.71 -15.05 11.57
CA ASP A 251 28.73 -13.90 10.65
C ASP A 251 29.59 -14.14 9.41
N GLN A 252 30.70 -14.87 9.53
CA GLN A 252 31.51 -15.24 8.36
C GLN A 252 30.71 -16.12 7.38
N GLN A 253 29.94 -17.08 7.90
CA GLN A 253 29.09 -17.95 7.08
C GLN A 253 27.93 -17.19 6.45
N SER A 254 27.31 -16.23 7.15
CA SER A 254 26.25 -15.41 6.56
C SER A 254 26.79 -14.51 5.45
N LEU A 255 28.01 -14.00 5.59
CA LEU A 255 28.68 -13.20 4.57
C LEU A 255 28.97 -14.02 3.30
N GLU A 256 29.48 -15.25 3.44
CA GLU A 256 29.69 -16.15 2.29
C GLU A 256 28.37 -16.48 1.57
N ARG A 257 27.30 -16.75 2.34
CA ARG A 257 25.95 -16.95 1.78
C ARG A 257 25.45 -15.71 1.05
N LEU A 258 25.70 -14.52 1.59
CA LEU A 258 25.30 -13.25 0.96
C LEU A 258 26.05 -13.02 -0.37
N ARG A 259 27.34 -13.35 -0.44
CA ARG A 259 28.11 -13.30 -1.70
C ARG A 259 27.56 -14.27 -2.74
N LYS A 260 27.23 -15.49 -2.32
CA LYS A 260 26.61 -16.50 -3.21
C LYS A 260 25.25 -16.02 -3.72
N LEU A 261 24.39 -15.52 -2.82
CA LEU A 261 23.08 -14.96 -3.18
C LEU A 261 23.22 -13.82 -4.19
N ARG A 262 24.17 -12.91 -4.00
CA ARG A 262 24.44 -11.83 -4.96
C ARG A 262 24.80 -12.38 -6.36
N SER A 263 25.66 -13.38 -6.43
CA SER A 263 26.03 -14.02 -7.71
C SER A 263 24.82 -14.68 -8.38
N GLU A 264 24.00 -15.38 -7.61
CA GLU A 264 22.76 -16.02 -8.11
C GLU A 264 21.73 -15.00 -8.61
N MET A 265 21.59 -13.87 -7.91
CA MET A 265 20.73 -12.77 -8.35
C MET A 265 21.23 -12.11 -9.65
N GLU A 266 22.55 -11.96 -9.82
CA GLU A 266 23.12 -11.42 -11.06
C GLU A 266 22.88 -12.38 -12.25
N MET A 267 23.03 -13.68 -12.03
CA MET A 267 22.71 -14.68 -13.06
C MET A 267 21.23 -14.64 -13.44
N ALA A 268 20.32 -14.53 -12.46
CA ALA A 268 18.88 -14.40 -12.72
C ALA A 268 18.57 -13.10 -13.49
N ARG A 269 19.18 -11.97 -13.11
CA ARG A 269 19.04 -10.69 -13.81
C ARG A 269 19.46 -10.80 -15.28
N ASN A 270 20.61 -11.42 -15.56
CA ASN A 270 21.09 -11.59 -16.94
C ASN A 270 20.13 -12.41 -17.80
N LEU A 271 19.54 -13.48 -17.25
CA LEU A 271 18.52 -14.26 -17.95
C LEU A 271 17.26 -13.42 -18.24
N LEU A 272 16.80 -12.62 -17.29
CA LEU A 272 15.67 -11.70 -17.49
C LEU A 272 15.97 -10.64 -18.55
N GLU A 273 17.20 -10.11 -18.59
CA GLU A 273 17.63 -9.16 -19.62
C GLU A 273 17.63 -9.78 -21.02
N MET A 274 18.10 -11.03 -21.16
CA MET A 274 18.05 -11.77 -22.42
C MET A 274 16.60 -11.98 -22.90
N VAL A 275 15.69 -12.33 -21.99
CA VAL A 275 14.25 -12.47 -22.30
C VAL A 275 13.66 -11.12 -22.71
N LEU A 276 13.94 -10.05 -21.97
CA LEU A 276 13.49 -8.70 -22.31
C LEU A 276 13.96 -8.27 -23.71
N ARG A 277 15.24 -8.51 -24.03
CA ARG A 277 15.81 -8.21 -25.35
C ARG A 277 15.12 -9.01 -26.45
N ARG A 278 14.87 -10.30 -26.22
CA ARG A 278 14.14 -11.17 -27.15
C ARG A 278 12.74 -10.64 -27.44
N GLU A 279 11.98 -10.28 -26.39
CA GLU A 279 10.62 -9.77 -26.56
C GLU A 279 10.59 -8.37 -27.21
N LYS A 280 11.57 -7.50 -26.92
CA LYS A 280 11.73 -6.20 -27.61
C LYS A 280 11.93 -6.37 -29.12
N ILE A 281 12.89 -7.21 -29.53
CA ILE A 281 13.16 -7.48 -30.95
C ILE A 281 11.93 -8.10 -31.63
N ARG A 282 11.22 -9.01 -30.94
CA ARG A 282 9.99 -9.62 -31.47
C ARG A 282 8.90 -8.57 -31.69
N LYS A 283 8.70 -7.65 -30.74
CA LYS A 283 7.77 -6.52 -30.87
C LYS A 283 8.15 -5.62 -32.05
N GLU A 284 9.42 -5.23 -32.15
CA GLU A 284 9.94 -4.40 -33.25
C GLU A 284 9.73 -5.07 -34.62
N GLY A 285 9.98 -6.38 -34.71
CA GLY A 285 9.70 -7.16 -35.92
C GLY A 285 8.23 -7.11 -36.32
N MET A 286 7.31 -7.28 -35.37
CA MET A 286 5.87 -7.19 -35.64
C MET A 286 5.43 -5.78 -36.07
N VAL A 287 5.97 -4.74 -35.43
CA VAL A 287 5.68 -3.34 -35.80
C VAL A 287 6.20 -3.03 -37.21
N LEU A 288 7.39 -3.53 -37.55
CA LEU A 288 7.96 -3.39 -38.88
C LEU A 288 7.10 -4.13 -39.92
N ASP A 289 6.72 -5.37 -39.64
CA ASP A 289 5.87 -6.16 -40.54
C ASP A 289 4.51 -5.45 -40.79
N HIS A 290 3.90 -4.88 -39.75
CA HIS A 290 2.69 -4.06 -39.87
C HIS A 290 2.94 -2.81 -40.73
N THR A 291 4.03 -2.09 -40.47
CA THR A 291 4.38 -0.88 -41.23
C THR A 291 4.62 -1.20 -42.70
N VAL A 292 5.32 -2.29 -43.00
CA VAL A 292 5.55 -2.78 -44.36
C VAL A 292 4.22 -3.12 -45.04
N PHE A 293 3.31 -3.80 -44.33
CA PHE A 293 1.99 -4.10 -44.85
C PHE A 293 1.21 -2.82 -45.21
N ASP A 294 1.14 -1.84 -44.31
CA ASP A 294 0.46 -0.56 -44.56
C ASP A 294 1.04 0.18 -45.77
N LYS A 295 2.38 0.20 -45.88
CA LYS A 295 3.07 0.82 -47.02
C LYS A 295 2.80 0.08 -48.33
N LYS A 296 2.73 -1.25 -48.31
CA LYS A 296 2.35 -2.06 -49.48
C LYS A 296 0.90 -1.77 -49.90
N CYS A 297 -0.03 -1.66 -48.97
CA CYS A 297 -1.42 -1.28 -49.26
C CYS A 297 -1.49 0.10 -49.94
N LYS A 298 -0.80 1.12 -49.40
CA LYS A 298 -0.74 2.47 -49.99
C LYS A 298 -0.07 2.47 -51.37
N LEU A 299 1.00 1.69 -51.55
CA LEU A 299 1.67 1.57 -52.83
C LEU A 299 0.74 0.99 -53.90
N ARG A 300 -0.01 -0.08 -53.57
CA ARG A 300 -1.00 -0.67 -54.48
C ARG A 300 -2.13 0.28 -54.84
N GLU A 301 -2.54 1.13 -53.90
CA GLU A 301 -3.52 2.19 -54.16
C GLU A 301 -2.97 3.22 -55.16
N TYR A 302 -1.75 3.71 -54.96
CA TYR A 302 -1.11 4.64 -55.91
C TYR A 302 -0.86 4.01 -57.28
N GLN A 303 -0.44 2.75 -57.36
CA GLN A 303 -0.30 2.03 -58.63
C GLN A 303 -1.63 1.97 -59.39
N ARG A 304 -2.74 1.72 -58.69
CA ARG A 304 -4.09 1.72 -59.28
C ARG A 304 -4.48 3.10 -59.80
N ILE A 305 -4.24 4.16 -59.03
CA ILE A 305 -4.58 5.55 -59.41
C ILE A 305 -3.76 6.00 -60.63
N LEU A 306 -2.47 5.67 -60.68
CA LEU A 306 -1.54 6.10 -61.72
C LEU A 306 -1.52 5.19 -62.96
N GLY A 307 -2.27 4.07 -62.95
CA GLY A 307 -2.33 3.13 -64.08
C GLY A 307 -1.04 2.35 -64.32
N ILE A 308 -0.16 2.24 -63.32
CA ILE A 308 1.15 1.58 -63.43
C ILE A 308 0.96 0.06 -63.31
N LYS A 309 1.39 -0.69 -64.34
CA LYS A 309 1.41 -2.15 -64.38
C LYS A 309 2.85 -2.65 -64.28
N GLU A 310 3.47 -2.59 -63.09
CA GLU A 310 4.79 -3.18 -62.83
C GLU A 310 4.78 -4.12 -61.62
N ASP A 311 5.74 -5.06 -61.65
CA ASP A 311 5.83 -6.37 -60.99
C ASP A 311 5.26 -6.51 -59.57
N GLU A 312 4.12 -7.22 -59.48
CA GLU A 312 3.54 -7.71 -58.22
C GLU A 312 4.51 -8.62 -57.42
N ASP A 313 5.57 -9.15 -58.05
CA ASP A 313 6.58 -10.01 -57.42
C ASP A 313 7.41 -9.29 -56.35
N LEU A 314 7.58 -7.96 -56.44
CA LEU A 314 8.24 -7.15 -55.41
C LEU A 314 7.40 -7.02 -54.12
N LEU A 315 6.08 -7.24 -54.22
CA LEU A 315 5.16 -7.19 -53.07
C LEU A 315 5.10 -8.52 -52.33
N LEU A 316 5.58 -9.62 -52.92
CA LEU A 316 5.58 -10.92 -52.27
C LEU A 316 6.68 -11.00 -51.20
N PRO A 317 6.40 -11.63 -50.04
CA PRO A 317 7.46 -11.88 -49.06
C PRO A 317 8.55 -12.74 -49.67
N SER A 318 9.79 -12.25 -49.69
CA SER A 318 10.94 -13.08 -50.10
C SER A 318 11.06 -14.29 -49.17
N LYS A 319 11.23 -15.49 -49.74
CA LYS A 319 11.38 -16.75 -48.98
C LYS A 319 12.64 -16.65 -48.10
N LYS A 320 12.46 -16.32 -46.82
CA LYS A 320 13.55 -16.30 -45.84
C LYS A 320 14.11 -17.73 -45.69
N LYS A 321 15.37 -17.97 -46.06
CA LYS A 321 16.09 -19.20 -45.71
C LYS A 321 16.15 -19.29 -44.17
N ARG A 322 15.47 -20.28 -43.60
CA ARG A 322 15.52 -20.56 -42.16
C ARG A 322 16.98 -20.88 -41.82
N LYS A 323 17.61 -20.07 -40.95
CA LYS A 323 18.95 -20.42 -40.43
C LYS A 323 18.79 -21.73 -39.65
N THR A 324 19.41 -22.80 -40.13
CA THR A 324 19.58 -24.03 -39.37
C THR A 324 20.38 -23.68 -38.11
N SER A 325 19.83 -23.98 -36.94
CA SER A 325 20.56 -23.88 -35.69
C SER A 325 21.77 -24.80 -35.80
N ILE A 326 22.98 -24.23 -35.82
CA ILE A 326 24.21 -25.00 -35.67
C ILE A 326 24.13 -25.61 -34.28
N GLY A 327 24.00 -26.94 -34.22
CA GLY A 327 24.08 -27.68 -32.97
C GLY A 327 25.41 -27.40 -32.30
N SER A 328 25.38 -26.92 -31.07
CA SER A 328 26.52 -26.91 -30.17
C SER A 328 26.92 -28.36 -29.89
N GLY A 329 28.02 -28.80 -30.49
CA GLY A 329 28.78 -29.97 -30.05
C GLY A 329 29.56 -29.67 -28.78
#